data_AF-A0A8A6LSU8-F1
#
_entry.id   AF-A0A8A6LSU8-F1
#
_cell.length_a   1.000
_cell.length_b   1.000
_cell.length_c   1.000
_cell.angle_alpha   90.00
_cell.angle_beta   90.00
_cell.angle_gamma   90.00
#
_symmetry.space_group_name_H-M   'P 1'
#
loop_
_entity.id
_entity.type
_entity.pdbx_description
1 polymer ?
#
loop_
_entity_poly.entity_id
_entity_poly.type
_entity_poly.pdbx_seq_one_letter_code
_entity_poly.pdbx_strand_id
1 'polypeptide(L)' 'EQVVIIYLGVRGFLDKISVDKISIFEVNWLNFIKNNHLNILNEILDKKEISKELDTKLNTLATDFTNNFINK' A
#
# COMPACT_ATOMS: atom_id res chain seq x y z
N GLU A 1 -9.43 -0.53 4.54
CA GLU A 1 -9.08 -0.92 3.15
C GLU A 1 -8.68 0.26 2.28
N GLN A 2 -9.52 1.30 2.13
CA GLN A 2 -9.20 2.45 1.27
C GLN A 2 -7.98 3.27 1.74
N VAL A 3 -7.69 3.29 3.06
CA VAL A 3 -6.57 4.07 3.63
C VAL A 3 -5.21 3.68 3.03
N VAL A 4 -4.97 2.40 2.78
CA VAL A 4 -3.69 1.95 2.22
C VAL A 4 -3.53 2.28 0.74
N ILE A 5 -4.63 2.46 0.00
CA ILE A 5 -4.63 2.91 -1.40
C ILE A 5 -4.34 4.41 -1.45
N ILE A 6 -5.04 5.19 -0.61
CA ILE A 6 -4.82 6.64 -0.53
C ILE A 6 -3.38 6.94 -0.09
N TYR A 7 -2.83 6.14 0.83
CA TYR A 7 -1.43 6.24 1.25
C TYR A 7 -0.46 6.13 0.06
N LEU A 8 -0.67 5.17 -0.85
CA LEU A 8 0.16 4.99 -2.04
C LEU A 8 0.08 6.18 -2.99
N GLY A 9 -1.12 6.73 -3.18
CA GLY A 9 -1.35 7.91 -4.01
C GLY A 9 -0.69 9.16 -3.44
N VAL A 10 -0.85 9.42 -2.14
CA VAL A 10 -0.28 10.61 -1.46
C VAL A 10 1.26 10.58 -1.45
N ARG A 11 1.86 9.39 -1.36
CA ARG A 11 3.32 9.21 -1.38
C ARG A 11 3.90 9.15 -2.80
N GLY A 12 3.08 9.21 -3.84
CA GLY A 12 3.53 9.20 -5.24
C GLY A 12 4.00 7.82 -5.74
N PHE A 13 3.62 6.72 -5.09
CA PHE A 13 3.95 5.38 -5.58
C PHE A 13 3.22 5.05 -6.89
N LEU A 14 2.01 5.57 -7.03
CA LEU A 14 1.18 5.39 -8.23
C LEU A 14 1.69 6.21 -9.43
N ASP A 15 2.53 7.24 -9.23
CA ASP A 15 3.07 8.08 -10.29
C ASP A 15 3.99 7.30 -11.25
N LYS A 16 4.67 6.28 -10.72
CA LYS A 16 5.59 5.43 -11.49
C LYS A 16 4.85 4.37 -12.33
N ILE A 17 3.54 4.23 -12.17
CA ILE A 17 2.73 3.19 -12.77
C ILE A 17 1.83 3.80 -13.83
N SER A 18 1.77 3.19 -15.02
CA SER A 18 0.86 3.63 -16.07
C SER A 18 -0.60 3.52 -15.61
N VAL A 19 -1.43 4.51 -15.96
CA VAL A 19 -2.85 4.61 -15.56
C VAL A 19 -3.65 3.32 -15.81
N ASP A 20 -3.40 2.65 -16.92
CA ASP A 20 -4.04 1.38 -17.30
C ASP A 20 -3.71 0.24 -16.31
N LYS A 21 -2.52 0.26 -15.71
CA LYS A 21 -2.06 -0.74 -14.74
C LYS A 21 -2.43 -0.40 -13.30
N ILE A 22 -2.91 0.82 -13.01
CA ILE A 22 -3.24 1.25 -11.64
C ILE A 22 -4.34 0.37 -11.04
N SER A 23 -5.42 0.08 -11.76
CA SER A 23 -6.49 -0.77 -11.23
C SER A 23 -6.01 -2.19 -10.88
N ILE A 24 -5.10 -2.76 -11.68
CA ILE A 24 -4.51 -4.08 -11.40
C ILE A 24 -3.60 -3.99 -10.17
N PHE A 25 -2.83 -2.92 -10.05
CA PHE A 25 -1.98 -2.66 -8.90
C PHE A 25 -2.79 -2.53 -7.60
N GLU A 26 -3.88 -1.76 -7.62
CA GLU A 26 -4.76 -1.56 -6.46
C GLU A 26 -5.36 -2.88 -5.96
N VAL A 27 -5.87 -3.71 -6.87
CA VAL A 27 -6.45 -5.02 -6.53
C VAL A 27 -5.39 -5.93 -5.91
N ASN A 28 -4.21 -6.02 -6.54
CA ASN A 28 -3.14 -6.89 -6.03
C ASN A 28 -2.57 -6.37 -4.70
N TRP A 29 -2.41 -5.05 -4.55
CA TRP A 29 -1.97 -4.42 -3.30
C TRP A 29 -2.96 -4.69 -2.17
N LEU A 30 -4.25 -4.51 -2.43
CA LEU A 30 -5.29 -4.76 -1.43
C LEU A 30 -5.31 -6.24 -1.02
N ASN A 31 -5.13 -7.15 -1.98
CA ASN A 31 -5.01 -8.58 -1.68
C ASN A 31 -3.73 -8.89 -0.88
N PHE A 32 -2.59 -8.28 -1.22
CA PHE A 32 -1.32 -8.45 -0.51
C PHE A 32 -1.45 -8.01 0.96
N ILE A 33 -2.00 -6.82 1.20
CA ILE A 33 -2.22 -6.30 2.56
C ILE A 33 -3.24 -7.17 3.33
N LYS A 34 -4.33 -7.63 2.68
CA LYS A 34 -5.31 -8.53 3.31
C LYS A 34 -4.75 -9.91 3.65
N ASN A 35 -3.77 -10.42 2.90
CA ASN A 35 -3.22 -11.75 3.19
C ASN A 35 -2.02 -11.70 4.14
N ASN A 36 -1.14 -10.70 4.00
CA ASN A 36 0.12 -10.65 4.74
C ASN A 36 0.09 -9.67 5.93
N HIS A 37 -0.80 -8.68 5.92
CA HIS A 37 -0.71 -7.53 6.83
C HIS A 37 -2.06 -7.07 7.39
N LEU A 38 -2.97 -8.00 7.72
CA LEU A 38 -4.23 -7.70 8.41
C LEU A 38 -4.01 -6.94 9.72
N ASN A 39 -2.91 -7.21 10.43
CA ASN A 39 -2.57 -6.50 11.65
C ASN A 39 -2.38 -5.00 11.44
N ILE A 40 -1.84 -4.59 10.28
CA ILE A 40 -1.68 -3.17 9.93
C ILE A 40 -3.06 -2.53 9.70
N LEU A 41 -3.97 -3.22 9.03
CA LEU A 41 -5.35 -2.73 8.85
C LEU A 41 -6.09 -2.56 10.18
N ASN A 42 -5.93 -3.52 11.10
CA ASN A 42 -6.52 -3.43 12.44
C ASN A 42 -5.89 -2.30 13.27
N GLU A 43 -4.57 -2.12 13.25
CA GLU A 43 -3.92 -0.99 13.93
C GLU A 43 -4.39 0.36 13.38
N ILE A 44 -4.55 0.50 12.06
CA ILE A 44 -5.07 1.75 11.45
C ILE A 44 -6.51 2.01 11.89
N LEU A 45 -7.34 0.96 11.97
CA LEU A 45 -8.74 1.08 12.38
C LEU A 45 -8.86 1.45 13.87
N ASP A 46 -8.03 0.84 14.72
CA ASP A 46 -8.05 1.01 16.17
C ASP A 46 -7.44 2.35 16.60
N LYS A 47 -6.22 2.64 16.15
CA LYS A 47 -5.51 3.87 16.53
C LYS A 47 -6.01 5.10 15.78
N LYS A 48 -6.64 4.92 14.60
CA LYS A 48 -6.98 6.00 13.65
C LYS A 48 -5.79 6.93 13.31
N GLU A 49 -4.58 6.48 13.60
CA GLU A 49 -3.33 7.18 13.40
C GLU A 49 -2.36 6.21 12.73
N ILE A 50 -1.61 6.72 11.75
CA ILE A 50 -0.45 6.02 11.22
C ILE A 50 0.76 6.41 12.10
N SER A 51 1.05 5.60 13.11
CA SER A 51 2.27 5.78 13.90
C SER A 51 3.52 5.63 13.02
N LYS A 52 4.64 6.26 13.39
CA LYS A 52 5.89 6.25 12.59
C LYS A 52 6.40 4.85 12.23
N GLU A 53 6.23 3.88 13.13
CA GLU A 53 6.60 2.47 12.85
C GLU A 53 5.73 1.86 11.75
N LEU A 54 4.43 2.16 11.78
CA LEU A 54 3.47 1.68 10.80
C LEU A 54 3.72 2.33 9.44
N ASP A 55 3.99 3.63 9.43
CA ASP A 55 4.41 4.37 8.24
C ASP A 55 5.66 3.75 7.61
N THR A 56 6.68 3.43 8.41
CA THR A 56 7.92 2.82 7.93
C THR A 56 7.68 1.43 7.32
N LYS A 57 6.84 0.62 7.97
CA LYS A 57 6.44 -0.70 7.45
C LYS A 57 5.68 -0.57 6.13
N LEU A 58 4.64 0.26 6.09
CA LEU A 58 3.85 0.52 4.89
C LEU A 58 4.69 1.06 3.74
N ASN A 59 5.59 1.99 4.02
CA ASN A 59 6.49 2.57 3.03
C ASN A 59 7.44 1.52 2.43
N THR A 60 8.01 0.65 3.28
CA THR A 60 8.88 -0.46 2.83
C THR A 60 8.10 -1.44 1.95
N LEU A 61 6.91 -1.85 2.39
CA LEU A 61 6.05 -2.77 1.64
C LEU A 61 5.59 -2.16 0.32
N ALA A 62 5.20 -0.88 0.33
CA ALA A 62 4.77 -0.14 -0.85
C ALA A 62 5.92 -0.04 -1.87
N THR A 63 7.13 0.26 -1.40
CA THR A 63 8.32 0.35 -2.23
C THR A 63 8.67 -1.00 -2.85
N ASP A 64 8.71 -2.07 -2.06
CA ASP A 64 9.02 -3.42 -2.51
C ASP A 64 7.98 -3.91 -3.54
N PHE A 65 6.70 -3.73 -3.23
CA PHE A 65 5.61 -4.12 -4.11
C PHE A 65 5.57 -3.30 -5.41
N THR A 66 5.81 -1.98 -5.33
CA THR A 66 5.89 -1.10 -6.51
C THR A 66 7.07 -1.49 -7.40
N ASN A 67 8.25 -1.76 -6.83
CA ASN A 67 9.41 -2.21 -7.59
C ASN A 67 9.16 -3.57 -8.24
N ASN A 68 8.59 -4.53 -7.50
CA ASN A 68 8.24 -5.85 -8.03
C ASN A 68 7.22 -5.73 -9.18
N PHE A 69 6.24 -4.83 -9.06
CA PHE A 69 5.25 -4.60 -10.09
C PHE A 69 5.81 -3.90 -11.33
N ILE A 70 6.75 -2.95 -11.18
CA ILE A 70 7.41 -2.27 -12.31
C ILE A 70 8.38 -3.20 -13.02
N ASN A 71 9.06 -4.07 -12.28
CA ASN A 71 10.04 -5.01 -12.83
C ASN A 71 9.39 -6.26 -13.47
N LYS A 72 8.06 -6.30 -13.54
CA LYS A 72 7.25 -7.41 -14.07
C LYS A 72 6.46 -6.97 -15.30
#